data_AF-A0A368EYS1-F1
#
_entry.id   AF-A0A368EYS1-F1
#
_cell.length_a   1.000
_cell.length_b   1.000
_cell.length_c   1.000
_cell.angle_alpha   90.00
_cell.angle_beta   90.00
_cell.angle_gamma   90.00
#
_symmetry.space_group_name_H-M   'P 1'
#
loop_
_entity.id
_entity.type
_entity.pdbx_description
1 polymer ?
#
loop_
_entity_poly.entity_id
_entity_poly.type
_entity_poly.pdbx_seq_one_letter_code
_entity_poly.pdbx_strand_id
1 'polypeptide(L)'
;MWVSLAGALLCIIVMFIISWVTALLTFFCFAALFLYILHRKPEVNWGSSTQAHSYKSALSGMIKLANTEEHVKNYRPQLLVLCGNAAARPSLVDFANSITKGTSLMMCGYVVPYNPSDRVYSVMRKLERQLSEWLRKRRVKAFYAAVANPSLRAGAQSLIQ
;
A
#
# COMPACT_ATOMS: atom_id res chain seq x y z
N MET A 1 -23.55 14.88 -5.30
CA MET A 1 -22.67 14.75 -6.49
C MET A 1 -23.33 15.24 -7.77
N TRP A 2 -24.63 14.97 -8.00
CA TRP A 2 -25.33 15.35 -9.22
C TRP A 2 -25.37 16.87 -9.50
N VAL A 3 -25.59 17.70 -8.49
CA VAL A 3 -25.62 19.17 -8.64
C VAL A 3 -24.25 19.72 -9.06
N SER A 4 -23.16 19.22 -8.48
CA SER A 4 -21.80 19.62 -8.84
C SER A 4 -21.43 19.19 -10.26
N LEU A 5 -21.87 17.99 -10.68
CA LEU A 5 -21.66 17.51 -12.05
C LEU A 5 -22.41 18.37 -13.07
N ALA A 6 -23.68 18.69 -12.79
CA ALA A 6 -24.49 19.55 -13.64
C ALA A 6 -23.90 20.97 -13.73
N GLY A 7 -23.44 21.54 -12.61
CA GLY A 7 -22.78 22.84 -12.58
C GLY A 7 -21.47 22.87 -13.36
N ALA A 8 -20.64 21.81 -13.25
CA ALA A 8 -19.42 21.69 -14.03
C ALA A 8 -19.71 21.59 -15.54
N LEU A 9 -20.70 20.79 -15.93
CA LEU A 9 -21.11 20.64 -17.32
C LEU A 9 -21.59 21.98 -17.91
N LEU A 10 -22.45 22.70 -17.16
CA LEU A 10 -22.96 24.00 -17.55
C LEU A 10 -21.84 25.04 -17.71
N CYS A 11 -20.85 25.04 -16.81
CA CYS A 11 -19.67 25.90 -16.92
C CYS A 11 -18.88 25.64 -18.21
N ILE A 12 -18.65 24.36 -18.55
CA ILE A 12 -17.96 23.98 -19.79
C ILE A 12 -18.74 24.45 -21.01
N ILE A 13 -20.06 24.23 -21.05
CA ILE A 13 -20.92 24.65 -22.16
C ILE A 13 -20.84 26.17 -22.36
N VAL A 14 -20.96 26.96 -21.30
CA VAL A 14 -20.90 28.42 -21.37
C VAL A 14 -19.52 28.92 -21.85
N MET A 15 -18.41 28.28 -21.44
CA MET A 15 -17.07 28.62 -21.95
C MET A 15 -16.97 28.48 -23.48
N PHE A 16 -17.52 27.39 -24.04
CA PHE A 16 -17.53 27.17 -25.48
C PHE A 16 -18.46 28.12 -26.24
N ILE A 17 -19.60 28.51 -25.65
CA ILE A 17 -20.52 29.51 -26.24
C ILE A 17 -19.84 30.87 -26.36
N ILE A 18 -19.08 31.29 -25.35
CA ILE A 18 -18.42 32.61 -25.34
C ILE A 18 -17.26 32.66 -26.36
N SER A 19 -16.34 31.70 -26.30
CA SER A 19 -15.24 31.60 -27.27
C SER A 19 -14.61 30.22 -27.25
N TRP A 20 -14.83 29.47 -28.34
CA TRP A 20 -14.33 28.11 -28.49
C TRP A 20 -12.80 28.06 -28.57
N VAL A 21 -12.15 29.08 -29.15
CA VAL A 21 -10.68 29.13 -29.28
C VAL A 21 -10.00 29.29 -27.93
N THR A 22 -10.49 30.21 -27.08
CA THR A 22 -9.92 30.42 -25.75
C THR A 22 -10.23 29.24 -24.83
N ALA A 23 -11.42 28.64 -24.94
CA ALA A 23 -11.76 27.42 -24.22
C ALA A 23 -10.78 26.28 -24.54
N LEU A 24 -10.52 25.98 -25.81
CA LEU A 24 -9.55 24.96 -26.21
C LEU A 24 -8.14 25.26 -25.68
N LEU A 25 -7.68 26.52 -25.76
CA LEU A 25 -6.38 26.91 -25.24
C LEU A 25 -6.28 26.70 -23.72
N THR A 26 -7.31 27.06 -22.95
CA THR A 26 -7.32 26.84 -21.50
C THR A 26 -7.29 25.37 -21.14
N PHE A 27 -8.09 24.52 -21.81
CA PHE A 27 -8.05 23.07 -21.61
C PHE A 27 -6.67 22.49 -21.95
N PHE A 28 -6.05 22.94 -23.03
CA PHE A 28 -4.70 22.52 -23.41
C PHE A 28 -3.67 22.90 -22.34
N CYS A 29 -3.67 24.15 -21.88
CA CYS A 29 -2.77 24.61 -20.81
C CYS A 29 -2.97 23.82 -19.51
N PHE A 30 -4.22 23.59 -19.10
CA PHE A 30 -4.54 22.77 -17.92
C PHE A 30 -4.08 21.33 -18.08
N ALA A 31 -4.33 20.71 -19.24
CA ALA A 31 -3.89 19.35 -19.52
C ALA A 31 -2.36 19.23 -19.53
N ALA A 32 -1.65 20.19 -20.12
CA ALA A 32 -0.20 20.24 -20.13
C ALA A 32 0.38 20.36 -18.71
N LEU A 33 -0.16 21.27 -17.89
CA LEU A 33 0.21 21.42 -16.48
C LEU A 33 -0.07 20.15 -15.67
N PHE A 34 -1.25 19.55 -15.86
CA PHE A 34 -1.64 18.32 -15.19
C PHE A 34 -0.70 17.16 -15.54
N LEU A 35 -0.41 16.95 -16.83
CA LEU A 35 0.51 15.92 -17.29
C LEU A 35 1.94 16.18 -16.81
N TYR A 36 2.39 17.44 -16.78
CA TYR A 36 3.69 17.83 -16.24
C TYR A 36 3.83 17.44 -14.76
N ILE A 37 2.84 17.78 -13.93
CA ILE A 37 2.82 17.43 -12.51
C ILE A 37 2.79 15.91 -12.32
N LEU A 38 1.95 15.22 -13.09
CA LEU A 38 1.79 13.76 -13.00
C LEU A 38 3.08 13.01 -13.36
N HIS A 39 3.84 13.49 -14.35
CA HIS A 39 5.11 12.89 -14.76
C HIS A 39 6.24 13.21 -13.80
N ARG A 40 6.37 14.47 -13.37
CA ARG A 40 7.51 14.90 -12.55
C ARG A 40 7.44 14.38 -11.13
N LYS A 41 6.25 14.05 -10.61
CA LYS A 41 6.01 13.60 -9.22
C LYS A 41 6.95 14.31 -8.23
N PRO A 42 6.97 15.65 -8.19
CA PRO A 42 7.90 16.37 -7.34
C PRO A 42 7.72 15.94 -5.88
N GLU A 43 8.82 15.71 -5.18
CA GLU A 43 8.81 15.45 -3.74
C GLU A 43 8.41 16.75 -3.02
N VAL A 44 7.10 16.94 -2.88
CA VAL A 44 6.51 18.10 -2.23
C VAL A 44 6.33 17.85 -0.74
N ASN A 45 6.64 18.86 0.07
CA ASN A 45 6.54 18.81 1.53
C ASN A 45 5.11 19.10 2.05
N TRP A 46 4.22 19.63 1.21
CA TRP A 46 2.79 19.66 1.49
C TRP A 46 2.19 18.30 1.20
N GLY A 47 1.55 17.71 2.23
CA GLY A 47 0.99 16.36 2.16
C GLY A 47 0.12 16.11 0.92
N SER A 48 0.15 14.88 0.42
CA SER A 48 -0.53 14.51 -0.81
C SER A 48 -1.99 14.11 -0.55
N SER A 49 -2.94 14.78 -1.22
CA SER A 49 -4.37 14.41 -1.16
C SER A 49 -4.61 12.97 -1.63
N THR A 50 -3.80 12.44 -2.55
CA THR A 50 -3.91 11.04 -3.01
C THR A 50 -3.48 10.05 -1.92
N GLN A 51 -2.47 10.38 -1.12
CA GLN A 51 -2.07 9.56 0.02
C GLN A 51 -3.16 9.57 1.10
N ALA A 52 -3.72 10.74 1.42
CA ALA A 52 -4.83 10.86 2.37
C ALA A 52 -6.06 10.07 1.91
N HIS A 53 -6.40 10.13 0.61
CA HIS A 53 -7.47 9.33 0.04
C HIS A 53 -7.20 7.83 0.13
N SER A 54 -5.97 7.40 -0.18
CA SER A 54 -5.57 5.99 -0.08
C SER A 54 -5.70 5.45 1.34
N TYR A 55 -5.27 6.22 2.34
CA TYR A 55 -5.45 5.87 3.76
C TYR A 55 -6.93 5.73 4.13
N LYS A 56 -7.76 6.71 3.76
CA LYS A 56 -9.21 6.66 4.02
C LYS A 56 -9.87 5.46 3.36
N SER A 57 -9.49 5.16 2.12
CA SER A 57 -10.00 4.00 1.38
C SER A 57 -9.61 2.68 2.07
N ALA A 58 -8.34 2.55 2.47
CA ALA A 58 -7.85 1.38 3.20
C ALA A 58 -8.57 1.20 4.55
N LEU A 59 -8.71 2.26 5.33
CA LEU A 59 -9.43 2.24 6.62
C LEU A 59 -10.89 1.84 6.44
N SER A 60 -11.60 2.46 5.48
CA SER A 60 -12.99 2.11 5.20
C SER A 60 -13.13 0.66 4.72
N GLY A 61 -12.18 0.16 3.94
CA GLY A 61 -12.13 -1.24 3.51
C GLY A 61 -11.93 -2.20 4.67
N MET A 62 -10.99 -1.90 5.59
CA MET A 62 -10.74 -2.71 6.79
C MET A 62 -11.96 -2.76 7.72
N ILE A 63 -12.61 -1.63 7.96
CA ILE A 63 -13.84 -1.57 8.79
C ILE A 63 -14.96 -2.40 8.15
N LYS A 64 -15.13 -2.29 6.82
CA LYS A 64 -16.13 -3.09 6.10
C LYS A 64 -15.83 -4.59 6.21
N LEU A 65 -14.55 -4.98 6.10
CA LEU A 65 -14.13 -6.37 6.23
C LEU A 65 -14.37 -6.90 7.65
N ALA A 66 -14.10 -6.10 8.69
CA ALA A 66 -14.34 -6.48 10.08
C ALA A 66 -15.82 -6.73 10.40
N ASN A 67 -16.73 -6.04 9.72
CA ASN A 67 -18.19 -6.21 9.89
C ASN A 67 -18.80 -7.27 8.96
N THR A 68 -18.01 -7.88 8.07
CA THR A 68 -18.51 -8.89 7.12
C THR A 68 -18.37 -10.27 7.75
N GLU A 69 -19.47 -11.03 7.82
CA GLU A 69 -19.42 -12.40 8.33
C GLU A 69 -18.59 -13.31 7.41
N GLU A 70 -17.69 -14.08 8.02
CA GLU A 70 -16.89 -15.07 7.28
C GLU A 70 -17.75 -16.28 6.94
N HIS A 71 -18.13 -16.42 5.66
CA HIS A 71 -18.77 -17.63 5.17
C HIS A 71 -17.71 -18.65 4.75
N VAL A 72 -17.88 -19.93 5.13
CA VAL A 72 -16.97 -21.04 4.76
C VAL A 72 -16.63 -21.10 3.26
N LYS A 73 -17.56 -20.69 2.38
CA LYS A 73 -17.38 -20.68 0.91
C LYS A 73 -16.46 -19.56 0.41
N ASN A 74 -16.19 -18.57 1.24
CA ASN A 74 -15.36 -17.41 0.95
C ASN A 74 -14.02 -17.44 1.72
N TYR A 75 -13.64 -18.60 2.28
CA TYR A 75 -12.40 -18.74 3.02
C TYR A 75 -11.18 -18.28 2.17
N ARG A 76 -10.35 -17.41 2.75
CA ARG A 76 -9.09 -16.93 2.17
C ARG A 76 -7.98 -17.24 3.16
N PRO A 77 -7.01 -18.12 2.82
CA PRO A 77 -5.94 -18.48 3.75
C PRO A 77 -5.02 -17.29 3.99
N GLN A 78 -4.91 -16.85 5.25
CA GLN A 78 -3.97 -15.82 5.67
C GLN A 78 -2.71 -16.50 6.20
N LEU A 79 -1.55 -16.16 5.65
CA LEU A 79 -0.30 -16.88 5.91
C LEU A 79 0.72 -15.99 6.62
N LEU A 80 1.13 -16.40 7.82
CA LEU A 80 2.32 -15.90 8.49
C LEU A 80 3.50 -16.84 8.20
N VAL A 81 4.46 -16.35 7.42
CA VAL A 81 5.64 -17.10 7.00
C VAL A 81 6.82 -16.66 7.84
N LEU A 82 7.29 -17.53 8.74
CA LEU A 82 8.49 -17.31 9.54
C LEU A 82 9.77 -17.53 8.71
N CYS A 83 9.96 -16.70 7.67
CA CYS A 83 11.10 -16.80 6.76
C CYS A 83 12.38 -16.15 7.32
N GLY A 84 12.26 -15.31 8.34
CA GLY A 84 13.34 -14.43 8.77
C GLY A 84 13.72 -13.47 7.65
N ASN A 85 15.00 -13.44 7.27
CA ASN A 85 15.42 -12.69 6.09
C ASN A 85 14.84 -13.33 4.81
N ALA A 86 13.79 -12.70 4.25
CA ALA A 86 13.10 -13.15 3.04
C ALA A 86 14.04 -13.33 1.83
N ALA A 87 15.08 -12.50 1.71
CA ALA A 87 16.05 -12.59 0.62
C ALA A 87 17.00 -13.79 0.77
N ALA A 88 17.24 -14.27 1.99
CA ALA A 88 18.07 -15.44 2.25
C ALA A 88 17.32 -16.77 2.03
N ARG A 89 15.97 -16.74 2.08
CA ARG A 89 15.11 -17.92 1.90
C ARG A 89 13.99 -17.65 0.88
N PRO A 90 14.33 -17.35 -0.39
CA PRO A 90 13.33 -17.01 -1.40
C PRO A 90 12.38 -18.16 -1.73
N SER A 91 12.85 -19.42 -1.66
CA SER A 91 12.04 -20.60 -1.95
C SER A 91 10.81 -20.73 -1.03
N LEU A 92 10.95 -20.38 0.25
CA LEU A 92 9.84 -20.41 1.21
C LEU A 92 8.81 -19.31 0.91
N VAL A 93 9.28 -18.13 0.52
CA VAL A 93 8.43 -17.01 0.10
C VAL A 93 7.68 -17.36 -1.18
N ASP A 94 8.37 -17.97 -2.15
CA ASP A 94 7.79 -18.37 -3.44
C ASP A 94 6.74 -19.48 -3.26
N PHE A 95 7.00 -20.43 -2.35
CA PHE A 95 6.04 -21.46 -1.96
C PHE A 95 4.76 -20.85 -1.34
N ALA A 96 4.91 -19.98 -0.34
CA ALA A 96 3.77 -19.31 0.28
C ALA A 96 3.01 -18.40 -0.70
N ASN A 97 3.71 -17.70 -1.59
CA ASN A 97 3.10 -16.89 -2.64
C ASN A 97 2.33 -17.75 -3.65
N SER A 98 2.79 -18.98 -3.91
CA SER A 98 2.06 -19.94 -4.77
C SER A 98 0.75 -20.40 -4.14
N ILE A 99 0.69 -20.48 -2.81
CA ILE A 99 -0.54 -20.81 -2.06
C ILE A 99 -1.53 -19.63 -2.08
N THR A 100 -1.08 -18.41 -1.79
CA THR A 100 -1.97 -17.22 -1.74
C THR A 100 -2.36 -16.69 -3.10
N LYS A 101 -1.53 -16.96 -4.13
CA LYS A 101 -1.65 -16.42 -5.50
C LYS A 101 -1.80 -14.89 -5.55
N GLY A 102 -1.29 -14.19 -4.53
CA GLY A 102 -1.43 -12.73 -4.40
C GLY A 102 -2.87 -12.23 -4.24
N THR A 103 -3.78 -13.08 -3.73
CA THR A 103 -5.19 -12.74 -3.44
C THR A 103 -5.50 -12.71 -1.94
N SER A 104 -4.71 -13.42 -1.13
CA SER A 104 -4.86 -13.46 0.33
C SER A 104 -3.75 -12.69 1.03
N LEU A 105 -3.97 -12.39 2.32
CA LEU A 105 -2.96 -11.77 3.17
C LEU A 105 -1.77 -12.71 3.38
N MET A 106 -0.56 -12.19 3.15
CA MET A 106 0.71 -12.86 3.44
C MET A 106 1.60 -11.92 4.25
N MET A 107 2.08 -12.42 5.39
CA MET A 107 2.99 -11.73 6.30
C MET A 107 4.31 -12.50 6.36
N CYS A 108 5.44 -11.84 6.09
CA CYS A 108 6.78 -12.39 6.27
C CYS A 108 7.31 -11.97 7.63
N GLY A 109 7.38 -12.92 8.57
CA GLY A 109 7.82 -12.70 9.94
C GLY A 109 9.32 -12.90 10.12
N TYR A 110 9.96 -12.00 10.87
CA TYR A 110 11.35 -12.14 11.29
C TYR A 110 11.54 -11.87 12.77
N VAL A 111 12.02 -12.89 13.49
CA VAL A 111 12.48 -12.72 14.86
C VAL A 111 13.97 -12.40 14.84
N VAL A 112 14.29 -11.19 15.26
CA VAL A 112 15.65 -10.68 15.39
C VAL A 112 16.17 -11.06 16.78
N PRO A 113 17.24 -11.90 16.87
CA PRO A 113 17.72 -12.48 18.13
C PRO A 113 18.55 -11.49 18.96
N TYR A 114 17.99 -10.31 19.23
CA TYR A 114 18.59 -9.28 20.07
C TYR A 114 17.57 -8.78 21.09
N ASN A 115 18.08 -8.28 22.22
CA ASN A 115 17.23 -7.63 23.20
C ASN A 115 16.63 -6.33 22.61
N PRO A 116 15.34 -6.05 22.86
CA PRO A 116 14.71 -4.80 22.45
C PRO A 116 15.51 -3.59 22.93
N SER A 117 15.94 -2.76 21.99
CA SER A 117 16.64 -1.49 22.26
C SER A 117 16.43 -0.54 21.09
N ASP A 118 16.55 0.77 21.32
CA ASP A 118 16.35 1.79 20.27
C ASP A 118 17.27 1.58 19.06
N ARG A 119 18.51 1.15 19.31
CA ARG A 119 19.46 0.80 18.25
C ARG A 119 18.94 -0.36 17.41
N VAL A 120 18.43 -1.42 18.04
CA VAL A 120 17.88 -2.59 17.33
C VAL A 120 16.63 -2.18 16.53
N TYR A 121 15.72 -1.40 17.10
CA TYR A 121 14.54 -0.90 16.37
C TYR A 121 14.91 -0.05 15.16
N SER A 122 15.96 0.78 15.26
CA SER A 122 16.44 1.58 14.14
C SER A 122 16.96 0.71 12.97
N VAL A 123 17.63 -0.40 13.29
CA VAL A 123 18.14 -1.37 12.31
C VAL A 123 16.99 -2.18 11.73
N MET A 124 16.04 -2.61 12.56
CA MET A 124 14.84 -3.32 12.12
C MET A 124 14.06 -2.51 11.09
N ARG A 125 13.75 -1.24 11.37
CA ARG A 125 13.04 -0.37 10.43
C ARG A 125 13.75 -0.23 9.08
N LYS A 126 15.09 -0.17 9.07
CA LYS A 126 15.88 -0.18 7.83
C LYS A 126 15.73 -1.51 7.09
N LEU A 127 15.82 -2.62 7.81
CA LEU A 127 15.68 -3.97 7.27
C LEU A 127 14.27 -4.20 6.70
N GLU A 128 13.21 -3.79 7.41
CA GLU A 128 11.83 -3.89 6.95
C GLU A 128 11.63 -3.13 5.65
N ARG A 129 12.19 -1.91 5.53
CA ARG A 129 12.13 -1.14 4.29
C ARG A 129 12.84 -1.86 3.14
N GLN A 130 14.06 -2.36 3.37
CA GLN A 130 14.83 -3.07 2.35
C GLN A 130 14.14 -4.35 1.88
N LEU A 131 13.56 -5.12 2.79
CA LEU A 131 12.88 -6.37 2.45
C LEU A 131 11.50 -6.13 1.84
N SER A 132 10.80 -5.08 2.25
CA SER A 132 9.56 -4.64 1.58
C SER A 132 9.84 -4.20 0.13
N GLU A 133 10.94 -3.49 -0.10
CA GLU A 133 11.39 -3.14 -1.45
C GLU A 133 11.76 -4.39 -2.27
N TRP A 134 12.42 -5.38 -1.66
CA TRP A 134 12.76 -6.65 -2.32
C TRP A 134 11.50 -7.44 -2.72
N LEU A 135 10.51 -7.56 -1.83
CA LEU A 135 9.22 -8.20 -2.11
C LEU A 135 8.49 -7.49 -3.27
N ARG A 136 8.47 -6.15 -3.25
CA ARG A 136 7.87 -5.34 -4.32
C ARG A 136 8.56 -5.55 -5.66
N LYS A 137 9.90 -5.63 -5.69
CA LYS A 137 10.67 -5.92 -6.92
C LYS A 137 10.31 -7.28 -7.52
N ARG A 138 10.07 -8.29 -6.68
CA ARG A 138 9.63 -9.64 -7.11
C ARG A 138 8.12 -9.76 -7.35
N ARG A 139 7.36 -8.67 -7.23
CA ARG A 139 5.88 -8.65 -7.35
C ARG A 139 5.18 -9.61 -6.37
N VAL A 140 5.79 -9.88 -5.23
CA VAL A 140 5.16 -10.66 -4.14
C VAL A 140 4.33 -9.71 -3.30
N LYS A 141 3.02 -9.98 -3.18
CA LYS A 141 2.10 -9.18 -2.36
C LYS A 141 2.12 -9.70 -0.93
N ALA A 142 3.11 -9.25 -0.16
CA ALA A 142 3.26 -9.59 1.25
C ALA A 142 3.73 -8.37 2.04
N PHE A 143 3.33 -8.30 3.30
CA PHE A 143 3.92 -7.37 4.26
C PHE A 143 5.07 -8.05 4.99
N TYR A 144 6.00 -7.25 5.50
CA TYR A 144 7.12 -7.73 6.29
C TYR A 144 6.98 -7.21 7.72
N ALA A 145 7.12 -8.09 8.71
CA ALA A 145 6.99 -7.76 10.12
C ALA A 145 8.18 -8.33 10.91
N ALA A 146 8.94 -7.46 11.58
CA ALA A 146 10.06 -7.86 12.41
C ALA A 146 9.77 -7.65 13.90
N VAL A 147 10.20 -8.59 14.74
CA VAL A 147 10.13 -8.52 16.21
C VAL A 147 11.52 -8.76 16.80
N ALA A 148 11.94 -7.91 17.73
CA ALA A 148 13.17 -8.11 18.50
C ALA A 148 12.89 -9.00 19.71
N ASN A 149 13.50 -10.18 19.76
CA ASN A 149 13.44 -11.04 20.93
C ASN A 149 14.66 -11.96 20.98
N PRO A 150 15.37 -12.10 22.11
CA PRO A 150 16.50 -13.02 22.23
C PRO A 150 16.11 -14.49 22.01
N SER A 151 14.86 -14.86 22.32
CA SER A 151 14.33 -16.20 22.11
C SER A 151 13.47 -16.25 20.86
N LEU A 152 13.84 -17.12 19.92
CA LEU A 152 13.06 -17.37 18.70
C LEU A 152 11.62 -17.78 19.04
N ARG A 153 11.44 -18.61 20.07
CA ARG A 153 10.13 -19.09 20.51
C ARG A 153 9.25 -17.93 20.99
N ALA A 154 9.78 -17.09 21.86
CA ALA A 154 9.03 -15.96 22.41
C ALA A 154 8.71 -14.93 21.32
N GLY A 155 9.65 -14.62 20.42
CA GLY A 155 9.40 -13.72 19.30
C GLY A 155 8.38 -14.28 18.28
N ALA A 156 8.42 -15.58 18.01
CA ALA A 156 7.43 -16.22 17.14
C ALA A 156 6.03 -16.21 17.78
N GLN A 157 5.94 -16.42 19.10
CA GLN A 157 4.69 -16.30 19.84
C GLN A 157 4.11 -14.88 19.73
N SER A 158 4.94 -13.85 19.84
CA SER A 158 4.51 -12.44 19.65
C SER A 158 4.03 -12.12 18.24
N LEU A 159 4.47 -12.88 17.22
CA LEU A 159 4.00 -12.70 15.84
C LEU A 159 2.69 -13.43 15.55
N ILE A 160 2.38 -14.48 16.32
CA ILE A 160 1.20 -15.32 16.15
C ILE A 160 -0.02 -14.72 16.86
N GLN A 161 0.21 -14.04 17.99
CA GLN A 161 -0.82 -13.33 18.76
C GLN A 161 -1.29 -12.07 18.05
#